data_AF-A0A3D5E7U4-F1
#
_entry.id   AF-A0A3D5E7U4-F1
#
_cell.length_a   1.000
_cell.length_b   1.000
_cell.length_c   1.000
_cell.angle_alpha   90.00
_cell.angle_beta   90.00
_cell.angle_gamma   90.00
#
_symmetry.space_group_name_H-M   'P 1'
#
loop_
_entity.id
_entity.type
_entity.pdbx_description
1 polymer ?
#
loop_
_entity_poly.entity_id
_entity_poly.type
_entity_poly.pdbx_seq_one_letter_code
_entity_poly.pdbx_strand_id
1 'polypeptide(L)'
;MTDELGLHVDLDTCDRNPQNLTRALDICRVLGADRLHVYSSVSGDVKEELKQAADDFRQVTPLCADYGVRIAYENHEYESSHDVLQVVREVDSEYVGTHVDTGNSMSVWEEPIEAIRNMAPYAMSTHFKDHIVIMAGGQPVIVGVPLGQGSIDCAEAFRILAEQSPLERINIEVCYGYVTPIRIPESEGHGAKLGAGSFRIQPPPHDPGVVAPYTSRALDADITLQAWAWEDMAKLARFDEEREELLALQEQAVIDSVEYVKGLNV
;
A
#
# COMPACT_ATOMS: atom_id res chain seq x y z
N MET A 1 8.21 19.46 19.11
CA MET A 1 6.79 19.06 19.17
C MET A 1 6.60 17.58 18.88
N THR A 2 7.05 17.04 17.75
CA THR A 2 6.99 15.60 17.44
C THR A 2 8.00 14.78 18.27
N ASP A 3 9.27 15.19 18.28
CA ASP A 3 10.33 14.54 19.07
C ASP A 3 10.05 14.51 20.58
N GLU A 4 9.45 15.59 21.10
CA GLU A 4 9.07 15.72 22.52
C GLU A 4 7.97 14.71 22.93
N LEU A 5 7.19 14.22 21.96
CA LEU A 5 6.15 13.23 22.14
C LEU A 5 6.60 11.82 21.72
N GLY A 6 7.85 11.66 21.23
CA GLY A 6 8.34 10.41 20.65
C GLY A 6 7.60 10.01 19.37
N LEU A 7 6.99 10.97 18.67
CA LEU A 7 6.24 10.75 17.44
C LEU A 7 7.11 11.08 16.21
N HIS A 8 6.89 10.34 15.13
CA HIS A 8 7.54 10.56 13.84
C HIS A 8 6.49 11.00 12.81
N VAL A 9 6.92 11.73 11.79
CA VAL A 9 6.05 12.20 10.71
C VAL A 9 6.59 11.68 9.40
N ASP A 10 5.74 10.99 8.66
CA ASP A 10 5.95 10.65 7.25
C ASP A 10 4.94 11.51 6.45
N LEU A 11 5.38 12.13 5.35
CA LEU A 11 4.50 12.89 4.44
C LEU A 11 4.29 12.08 3.17
N ASP A 12 3.08 12.09 2.61
CA ASP A 12 2.72 11.40 1.37
C ASP A 12 2.35 12.37 0.23
N THR A 13 2.56 11.94 -1.01
CA THR A 13 2.11 12.64 -2.22
C THR A 13 1.99 11.68 -3.40
N CYS A 14 0.98 11.89 -4.26
CA CYS A 14 0.86 11.20 -5.54
C CYS A 14 1.51 11.96 -6.71
N ASP A 15 1.95 13.20 -6.48
CA ASP A 15 2.50 14.07 -7.51
C ASP A 15 4.03 14.01 -7.53
N ARG A 16 4.57 13.58 -8.67
CA ARG A 16 6.01 13.45 -8.93
C ARG A 16 6.62 14.67 -9.61
N ASN A 17 5.83 15.67 -9.98
CA ASN A 17 6.36 16.87 -10.60
C ASN A 17 7.46 17.50 -9.71
N PRO A 18 8.68 17.75 -10.23
CA PRO A 18 9.80 18.22 -9.41
C PRO A 18 9.54 19.51 -8.62
N GLN A 19 8.71 20.42 -9.14
CA GLN A 19 8.35 21.64 -8.41
C GLN A 19 7.41 21.35 -7.23
N ASN A 20 6.52 20.36 -7.35
CA ASN A 20 5.64 19.92 -6.28
C ASN A 20 6.38 19.04 -5.27
N LEU A 21 7.27 18.16 -5.72
CA LEU A 21 8.19 17.42 -4.84
C LEU A 21 9.07 18.37 -4.02
N THR A 22 9.58 19.45 -4.62
CA THR A 22 10.33 20.49 -3.89
C THR A 22 9.50 21.09 -2.75
N ARG A 23 8.22 21.42 -3.01
CA ARG A 23 7.31 21.95 -2.00
C ARG A 23 7.02 20.92 -0.90
N ALA A 24 6.82 19.65 -1.27
CA ALA A 24 6.62 18.57 -0.30
C ALA A 24 7.85 18.40 0.59
N LEU A 25 9.06 18.46 0.03
CA LEU A 25 10.33 18.42 0.78
C LEU A 25 10.48 19.63 1.72
N ASP A 26 10.08 20.83 1.29
CA ASP A 26 10.05 22.01 2.16
C ASP A 26 9.09 21.80 3.35
N ILE A 27 7.93 21.17 3.13
CA ILE A 27 6.99 20.80 4.20
C ILE A 27 7.61 19.76 5.11
N CYS A 28 8.23 18.70 4.58
CA CYS A 28 8.93 17.70 5.39
C CYS A 28 9.95 18.36 6.33
N ARG A 29 10.77 19.27 5.80
CA ARG A 29 11.76 20.02 6.59
C ARG A 29 11.12 20.85 7.71
N VAL A 30 9.99 21.51 7.45
CA VAL A 30 9.28 22.31 8.46
C VAL A 30 8.65 21.43 9.54
N LEU A 31 8.12 20.27 9.16
CA LEU A 31 7.50 19.31 10.08
C LEU A 31 8.51 18.45 10.83
N GLY A 32 9.78 18.43 10.40
CA GLY A 32 10.79 17.51 10.90
C GLY A 32 10.60 16.07 10.43
N ALA A 33 9.90 15.86 9.30
CA ALA A 33 9.77 14.55 8.67
C ALA A 33 11.07 14.16 7.97
N ASP A 34 11.51 12.92 8.14
CA ASP A 34 12.70 12.34 7.51
C ASP A 34 12.39 11.57 6.22
N ARG A 35 11.09 11.42 5.90
CA ARG A 35 10.58 10.60 4.79
C ARG A 35 9.50 11.35 4.01
N LEU A 36 9.62 11.28 2.69
CA LEU A 36 8.57 11.62 1.74
C LEU A 36 8.17 10.34 1.00
N HIS A 37 6.99 9.83 1.32
CA HIS A 37 6.35 8.75 0.59
C HIS A 37 5.78 9.29 -0.72
N VAL A 38 6.13 8.64 -1.83
CA VAL A 38 5.64 9.01 -3.16
C VAL A 38 5.06 7.78 -3.84
N TYR A 39 3.85 7.92 -4.36
CA TYR A 39 3.20 6.91 -5.20
C TYR A 39 2.75 7.53 -6.52
N SER A 40 2.54 6.71 -7.54
CA SER A 40 2.11 7.19 -8.85
C SER A 40 0.63 6.91 -9.05
N SER A 41 -0.16 7.95 -9.34
CA SER A 41 -1.48 7.74 -9.94
C SER A 41 -1.29 7.49 -11.44
N VAL A 42 -1.19 6.22 -11.84
CA VAL A 42 -1.01 5.87 -13.25
C VAL A 42 -2.26 6.26 -14.03
N SER A 43 -2.07 7.15 -15.01
CA SER A 43 -3.14 7.62 -15.90
C SER A 43 -2.84 7.34 -17.37
N GLY A 44 -1.64 6.85 -17.68
CA GLY A 44 -1.16 6.54 -19.02
C GLY A 44 -0.32 5.26 -19.11
N ASP A 45 0.73 5.30 -19.92
CA ASP A 45 1.65 4.17 -20.11
C ASP A 45 2.60 4.06 -18.91
N VAL A 46 2.44 2.99 -18.14
CA VAL A 46 3.27 2.66 -16.96
C VAL A 46 4.77 2.79 -17.27
N LYS A 47 5.24 2.36 -18.44
CA LYS A 47 6.68 2.37 -18.76
C LYS A 47 7.23 3.79 -18.92
N GLU A 48 6.49 4.65 -19.60
CA GLU A 48 6.88 6.05 -19.74
C GLU A 48 6.77 6.78 -18.40
N GLU A 49 5.75 6.45 -17.61
CA GLU A 49 5.58 7.01 -16.26
C GLU A 49 6.73 6.63 -15.31
N LEU A 50 7.19 5.37 -15.35
CA LEU A 50 8.34 4.89 -14.56
C LEU A 50 9.64 5.59 -14.96
N LYS A 51 9.89 5.73 -16.26
CA LYS A 51 11.07 6.45 -16.75
C LYS A 51 11.05 7.92 -16.30
N GLN A 52 9.89 8.57 -16.41
CA GLN A 52 9.72 9.93 -15.93
C GLN A 52 9.92 10.03 -14.40
N ALA A 53 9.50 9.01 -13.63
CA ALA A 53 9.71 8.99 -12.18
C ALA A 53 11.19 9.07 -11.82
N ALA A 54 12.05 8.31 -12.51
CA ALA A 54 13.49 8.36 -12.29
C ALA A 54 14.07 9.76 -12.58
N ASP A 55 13.67 10.37 -13.70
CA ASP A 55 14.12 11.72 -14.07
C ASP A 55 13.63 12.80 -13.08
N ASP A 56 12.41 12.65 -12.56
CA ASP A 56 11.84 13.58 -11.57
C ASP A 56 12.57 13.48 -10.23
N PHE A 57 12.81 12.26 -9.73
CA PHE A 57 13.50 12.03 -8.47
C PHE A 57 14.96 12.49 -8.51
N ARG A 58 15.67 12.30 -9.63
CA ARG A 58 17.05 12.81 -9.80
C ARG A 58 17.12 14.33 -9.63
N GLN A 59 16.12 15.08 -10.09
CA GLN A 59 16.11 16.55 -9.99
C GLN A 59 16.00 17.05 -8.55
N VAL A 60 15.33 16.30 -7.67
CA VAL A 60 15.13 16.69 -6.27
C VAL A 60 16.09 16.00 -5.29
N THR A 61 16.88 15.03 -5.75
CA THR A 61 17.86 14.29 -4.93
C THR A 61 18.85 15.21 -4.19
N PRO A 62 19.42 16.29 -4.80
CA PRO A 62 20.29 17.20 -4.06
C PRO A 62 19.58 17.87 -2.88
N LEU A 63 18.29 18.22 -3.06
CA LEU A 63 17.49 18.82 -1.99
C LEU A 63 17.17 17.82 -0.88
N CYS A 64 16.90 16.57 -1.25
CA CYS A 64 16.74 15.46 -0.30
C CYS A 64 17.98 15.34 0.60
N ALA A 65 19.18 15.42 0.00
CA ALA A 65 20.44 15.40 0.73
C ALA A 65 20.63 16.61 1.65
N ASP A 66 20.35 17.82 1.15
CA ASP A 66 20.44 19.04 1.95
C ASP A 66 19.50 19.03 3.15
N TYR A 67 18.32 18.40 3.03
CA TYR A 67 17.30 18.37 4.07
C TYR A 67 17.38 17.14 4.96
N GLY A 68 18.13 16.11 4.57
CA GLY A 68 18.15 14.82 5.25
C GLY A 68 16.84 14.03 5.11
N VAL A 69 16.06 14.32 4.05
CA VAL A 69 14.77 13.65 3.78
C VAL A 69 14.97 12.61 2.70
N ARG A 70 14.39 11.42 2.86
CA ARG A 70 14.46 10.33 1.87
C ARG A 70 13.13 10.14 1.16
N ILE A 71 13.18 9.86 -0.15
CA ILE A 71 12.00 9.52 -0.94
C ILE A 71 11.80 8.01 -0.90
N ALA A 72 10.65 7.58 -0.40
CA ALA A 72 10.21 6.18 -0.43
C ALA A 72 9.19 6.01 -1.58
N TYR A 73 9.59 5.38 -2.68
CA TYR A 73 8.75 5.16 -3.86
C TYR A 73 7.93 3.87 -3.73
N GLU A 74 6.61 3.97 -3.76
CA GLU A 74 5.68 2.88 -3.52
C GLU A 74 5.35 2.06 -4.78
N ASN A 75 5.19 0.76 -4.61
CA ASN A 75 4.47 -0.10 -5.56
C ASN A 75 2.95 0.13 -5.41
N HIS A 76 2.33 1.01 -6.19
CA HIS A 76 0.95 1.44 -5.96
C HIS A 76 -0.01 0.88 -7.03
N GLU A 77 -0.32 -0.41 -6.86
CA GLU A 77 -1.29 -1.23 -7.61
C GLU A 77 -1.06 -1.41 -9.12
N TYR A 78 -0.26 -0.58 -9.78
CA TYR A 78 0.04 -0.67 -11.21
C TYR A 78 1.49 -1.12 -11.47
N GLU A 79 2.37 -0.94 -10.49
CA GLU A 79 3.78 -1.30 -10.54
C GLU A 79 4.04 -2.63 -9.82
N SER A 80 4.86 -3.48 -10.44
CA SER A 80 5.48 -4.61 -9.74
C SER A 80 6.69 -4.15 -8.93
N SER A 81 7.18 -5.03 -8.05
CA SER A 81 8.45 -4.80 -7.34
C SER A 81 9.63 -4.55 -8.29
N HIS A 82 9.58 -5.13 -9.49
CA HIS A 82 10.64 -5.00 -10.48
C HIS A 82 10.64 -3.60 -11.10
N ASP A 83 9.45 -3.04 -11.33
CA ASP A 83 9.27 -1.70 -11.88
C ASP A 83 9.77 -0.63 -10.90
N VAL A 84 9.39 -0.74 -9.62
CA VAL A 84 9.87 0.15 -8.56
C VAL A 84 11.38 0.06 -8.42
N LEU A 85 11.95 -1.16 -8.40
CA LEU A 85 13.39 -1.35 -8.32
C LEU A 85 14.13 -0.82 -9.55
N GLN A 86 13.52 -0.86 -10.73
CA GLN A 86 14.10 -0.25 -11.92
C GLN A 86 14.26 1.25 -11.70
N VAL A 87 13.23 1.94 -11.22
CA VAL A 87 13.28 3.39 -10.93
C VAL A 87 14.36 3.71 -9.89
N VAL A 88 14.35 3.01 -8.74
CA VAL A 88 15.33 3.22 -7.66
C VAL A 88 16.76 3.05 -8.15
N ARG A 89 17.03 2.00 -8.94
CA ARG A 89 18.36 1.74 -9.53
C ARG A 89 18.75 2.75 -10.58
N GLU A 90 17.79 3.28 -11.34
CA GLU A 90 18.06 4.31 -12.34
C GLU A 90 18.45 5.63 -11.66
N VAL A 91 17.75 6.00 -10.58
CA VAL A 91 18.06 7.22 -9.83
C VAL A 91 19.46 7.16 -9.21
N ASP A 92 19.87 5.97 -8.74
CA ASP A 92 21.20 5.68 -8.19
C ASP A 92 21.61 6.64 -7.06
N SER A 93 20.74 6.75 -6.04
CA SER A 93 20.94 7.64 -4.90
C SER A 93 20.51 6.99 -3.58
N GLU A 94 21.27 7.21 -2.51
CA GLU A 94 20.93 6.78 -1.16
C GLU A 94 19.69 7.48 -0.57
N TYR A 95 19.23 8.56 -1.22
CA TYR A 95 18.05 9.33 -0.82
C TYR A 95 16.77 8.88 -1.51
N VAL A 96 16.82 7.87 -2.39
CA VAL A 96 15.65 7.29 -3.04
C VAL A 96 15.66 5.78 -2.88
N GLY A 97 14.54 5.23 -2.41
CA GLY A 97 14.39 3.80 -2.13
C GLY A 97 12.93 3.37 -2.26
N THR A 98 12.61 2.20 -1.70
CA THR A 98 11.28 1.60 -1.84
C THR A 98 10.39 1.94 -0.65
N HIS A 99 9.13 2.26 -0.89
CA HIS A 99 8.06 2.16 0.10
C HIS A 99 7.42 0.78 -0.10
N VAL A 100 7.63 -0.13 0.86
CA VAL A 100 7.15 -1.51 0.71
C VAL A 100 5.71 -1.60 1.22
N ASP A 101 4.77 -1.56 0.29
CA ASP A 101 3.39 -1.96 0.57
C ASP A 101 3.25 -3.47 0.40
N THR A 102 2.91 -4.18 1.48
CA THR A 102 2.87 -5.64 1.48
C THR A 102 1.72 -6.20 0.64
N GLY A 103 0.68 -5.42 0.36
CA GLY A 103 -0.53 -5.88 -0.31
C GLY A 103 -0.67 -5.45 -1.78
N ASN A 104 -0.07 -4.33 -2.18
CA ASN A 104 -0.32 -3.74 -3.50
C ASN A 104 0.19 -4.57 -4.69
N SER A 105 1.23 -5.38 -4.49
CA SER A 105 1.79 -6.28 -5.52
C SER A 105 0.76 -7.30 -6.03
N MET A 106 -0.27 -7.60 -5.22
CA MET A 106 -1.35 -8.49 -5.62
C MET A 106 -2.13 -7.95 -6.83
N SER A 107 -2.24 -6.63 -6.96
CA SER A 107 -2.99 -5.96 -8.03
C SER A 107 -2.39 -6.17 -9.42
N VAL A 108 -1.14 -6.64 -9.51
CA VAL A 108 -0.45 -6.98 -10.76
C VAL A 108 -0.11 -8.47 -10.87
N TRP A 109 -0.76 -9.34 -10.08
CA TRP A 109 -0.46 -10.77 -10.01
C TRP A 109 1.00 -11.08 -9.63
N GLU A 110 1.59 -10.27 -8.75
CA GLU A 110 2.86 -10.60 -8.12
C GLU A 110 2.60 -11.20 -6.73
N GLU A 111 3.35 -12.23 -6.35
CA GLU A 111 3.24 -12.80 -5.00
C GLU A 111 3.85 -11.83 -3.96
N PRO A 112 3.10 -11.42 -2.93
CA PRO A 112 3.54 -10.48 -1.90
C PRO A 112 4.91 -10.76 -1.30
N ILE A 113 5.19 -12.00 -0.92
CA ILE A 113 6.47 -12.36 -0.27
C ILE A 113 7.66 -12.18 -1.22
N GLU A 114 7.49 -12.46 -2.50
CA GLU A 114 8.54 -12.24 -3.50
C GLU A 114 8.76 -10.74 -3.74
N ALA A 115 7.66 -9.97 -3.86
CA ALA A 115 7.73 -8.51 -3.98
C ALA A 115 8.46 -7.86 -2.78
N ILE A 116 8.11 -8.28 -1.56
CA ILE A 116 8.75 -7.80 -0.33
C ILE A 116 10.23 -8.19 -0.30
N ARG A 117 10.58 -9.42 -0.65
CA ARG A 117 11.97 -9.88 -0.70
C ARG A 117 12.82 -9.08 -1.69
N ASN A 118 12.24 -8.72 -2.84
CA ASN A 118 12.91 -7.90 -3.85
C ASN A 118 13.17 -6.48 -3.34
N MET A 119 12.17 -5.86 -2.69
CA MET A 119 12.22 -4.45 -2.31
C MET A 119 12.89 -4.18 -0.95
N ALA A 120 12.89 -5.16 -0.03
CA ALA A 120 13.41 -5.02 1.33
C ALA A 120 14.81 -4.39 1.41
N PRO A 121 15.80 -4.76 0.56
CA PRO A 121 17.15 -4.17 0.64
C PRO A 121 17.22 -2.66 0.44
N TYR A 122 16.19 -2.07 -0.17
CA TYR A 122 16.09 -0.64 -0.46
C TYR A 122 14.97 0.04 0.34
N ALA A 123 14.36 -0.66 1.30
CA ALA A 123 13.16 -0.18 1.97
C ALA A 123 13.45 1.05 2.84
N MET A 124 12.67 2.10 2.58
CA MET A 124 12.72 3.36 3.28
C MET A 124 11.48 3.64 4.10
N SER A 125 10.36 2.95 3.84
CA SER A 125 9.19 2.91 4.70
C SER A 125 8.34 1.71 4.30
N THR A 126 7.24 1.49 5.00
CA THR A 126 6.32 0.37 4.75
C THR A 126 4.88 0.82 4.86
N HIS A 127 3.99 0.13 4.16
CA HIS A 127 2.60 -0.02 4.52
C HIS A 127 2.36 -1.50 4.75
N PHE A 128 2.39 -1.89 6.03
CA PHE A 128 2.24 -3.27 6.43
C PHE A 128 0.75 -3.58 6.60
N LYS A 129 0.21 -4.30 5.62
CA LYS A 129 -1.21 -4.67 5.48
C LYS A 129 -1.38 -6.14 5.08
N ASP A 130 -2.61 -6.62 5.18
CA ASP A 130 -2.98 -7.99 4.81
C ASP A 130 -4.24 -7.96 3.94
N HIS A 131 -4.31 -8.91 3.01
CA HIS A 131 -5.29 -8.93 1.93
C HIS A 131 -5.81 -10.34 1.69
N ILE A 132 -7.05 -10.43 1.22
CA ILE A 132 -7.60 -11.65 0.64
C ILE A 132 -8.15 -11.39 -0.76
N VAL A 133 -8.34 -12.48 -1.51
CA VAL A 133 -9.07 -12.45 -2.78
C VAL A 133 -10.47 -13.02 -2.58
N ILE A 134 -11.49 -12.29 -3.03
CA ILE A 134 -12.89 -12.77 -3.07
C ILE A 134 -13.43 -12.71 -4.49
N MET A 135 -14.52 -13.41 -4.75
CA MET A 135 -15.28 -13.27 -5.98
C MET A 135 -16.42 -12.27 -5.79
N ALA A 136 -16.46 -11.22 -6.61
CA ALA A 136 -17.51 -10.21 -6.62
C ALA A 136 -17.93 -9.92 -8.07
N GLY A 137 -19.23 -9.99 -8.37
CA GLY A 137 -19.72 -9.82 -9.75
C GLY A 137 -19.11 -10.82 -10.76
N GLY A 138 -18.65 -11.99 -10.29
CA GLY A 138 -17.95 -12.98 -11.11
C GLY A 138 -16.49 -12.65 -11.42
N GLN A 139 -15.93 -11.59 -10.83
CA GLN A 139 -14.51 -11.20 -10.96
C GLN A 139 -13.78 -11.34 -9.62
N PRO A 140 -12.47 -11.66 -9.64
CA PRO A 140 -11.65 -11.61 -8.44
C PRO A 140 -11.36 -10.15 -8.05
N VAL A 141 -11.53 -9.83 -6.77
CA VAL A 141 -11.16 -8.53 -6.19
C VAL A 141 -10.33 -8.74 -4.93
N ILE A 142 -9.48 -7.77 -4.63
CA ILE A 142 -8.63 -7.76 -3.44
C ILE A 142 -9.34 -6.95 -2.35
N VAL A 143 -9.34 -7.48 -1.12
CA VAL A 143 -10.01 -6.85 0.03
C VAL A 143 -9.04 -6.72 1.21
N GLY A 144 -9.00 -5.52 1.78
CA GLY A 144 -8.35 -5.17 3.04
C GLY A 144 -8.92 -5.89 4.25
N VAL A 145 -8.08 -6.61 4.99
CA VAL A 145 -8.43 -7.32 6.23
C VAL A 145 -7.44 -6.99 7.34
N PRO A 146 -7.79 -7.24 8.62
CA PRO A 146 -6.83 -7.09 9.71
C PRO A 146 -5.63 -8.02 9.53
N LEU A 147 -4.45 -7.59 10.00
CA LEU A 147 -3.22 -8.37 9.86
C LEU A 147 -3.35 -9.77 10.49
N GLY A 148 -2.90 -10.79 9.75
CA GLY A 148 -2.95 -12.18 10.18
C GLY A 148 -4.26 -12.89 9.90
N GLN A 149 -5.24 -12.19 9.33
CA GLN A 149 -6.53 -12.75 8.91
C GLN A 149 -6.61 -12.95 7.39
N GLY A 150 -5.60 -12.52 6.64
CA GLY A 150 -5.59 -12.60 5.19
C GLY A 150 -4.80 -13.76 4.62
N SER A 151 -4.43 -13.60 3.36
CA SER A 151 -3.72 -14.60 2.56
C SER A 151 -2.20 -14.39 2.55
N ILE A 152 -1.72 -13.22 2.99
CA ILE A 152 -0.30 -12.88 2.98
C ILE A 152 0.37 -13.52 4.20
N ASP A 153 1.55 -14.10 4.00
CA ASP A 153 2.35 -14.60 5.14
C ASP A 153 2.99 -13.41 5.88
N CYS A 154 2.20 -12.73 6.72
CA CYS A 154 2.66 -11.56 7.45
C CYS A 154 3.84 -11.87 8.38
N ALA A 155 3.97 -13.09 8.89
CA ALA A 155 5.11 -13.45 9.73
C ALA A 155 6.41 -13.49 8.91
N GLU A 156 6.39 -14.13 7.73
CA GLU A 156 7.52 -14.12 6.80
C GLU A 156 7.81 -12.71 6.27
N ALA A 157 6.78 -11.94 5.92
CA ALA A 157 6.92 -10.55 5.49
C ALA A 157 7.65 -9.70 6.54
N PHE A 158 7.20 -9.78 7.80
CA PHE A 158 7.83 -9.09 8.92
C PHE A 158 9.28 -9.53 9.11
N ARG A 159 9.56 -10.84 9.06
CA ARG A 159 10.92 -11.37 9.18
C ARG A 159 11.85 -10.86 8.07
N ILE A 160 11.39 -10.85 6.81
CA ILE A 160 12.17 -10.31 5.69
C ILE A 160 12.48 -8.84 5.92
N LEU A 161 11.48 -8.03 6.28
CA LEU A 161 11.66 -6.61 6.54
C LEU A 161 12.62 -6.39 7.73
N ALA A 162 12.49 -7.14 8.81
CA ALA A 162 13.35 -7.01 9.99
C ALA A 162 14.81 -7.44 9.72
N GLU A 163 15.03 -8.47 8.91
CA GLU A 163 16.37 -9.06 8.72
C GLU A 163 17.10 -8.57 7.45
N GLN A 164 16.35 -8.12 6.43
CA GLN A 164 16.88 -7.87 5.09
C GLN A 164 16.66 -6.42 4.62
N SER A 165 16.18 -5.54 5.49
CA SER A 165 16.01 -4.12 5.19
C SER A 165 16.77 -3.23 6.18
N PRO A 166 17.02 -1.96 5.85
CA PRO A 166 17.58 -0.99 6.79
C PRO A 166 16.52 -0.37 7.71
N LEU A 167 15.28 -0.87 7.71
CA LEU A 167 14.20 -0.29 8.49
C LEU A 167 14.40 -0.50 9.99
N GLU A 168 14.18 0.56 10.75
CA GLU A 168 14.14 0.53 12.22
C GLU A 168 12.71 0.46 12.76
N ARG A 169 11.73 0.69 11.89
CA ARG A 169 10.29 0.74 12.20
C ARG A 169 9.48 0.20 11.03
N ILE A 170 8.33 -0.37 11.36
CA ILE A 170 7.29 -0.77 10.41
C ILE A 170 6.08 0.12 10.67
N ASN A 171 5.52 0.68 9.60
CA ASN A 171 4.25 1.40 9.68
C ASN A 171 3.15 0.45 9.23
N ILE A 172 2.13 0.30 10.07
CA ILE A 172 0.95 -0.50 9.77
C ILE A 172 -0.04 0.39 9.02
N GLU A 173 -0.55 -0.09 7.89
CA GLU A 173 -1.68 0.54 7.21
C GLU A 173 -2.89 -0.38 7.30
N VAL A 174 -3.93 0.08 7.99
CA VAL A 174 -5.14 -0.71 8.17
C VAL A 174 -6.14 -0.32 7.09
N CYS A 175 -6.16 -1.09 6.03
CA CYS A 175 -7.05 -0.88 4.88
C CYS A 175 -8.39 -1.60 5.05
N TYR A 176 -8.89 -1.80 6.27
CA TYR A 176 -10.10 -2.60 6.51
C TYR A 176 -11.29 -2.12 5.67
N GLY A 177 -11.84 -3.01 4.85
CA GLY A 177 -12.96 -2.72 3.95
C GLY A 177 -12.56 -2.04 2.63
N TYR A 178 -11.29 -1.69 2.42
CA TYR A 178 -10.80 -1.27 1.10
C TYR A 178 -10.98 -2.41 0.09
N VAL A 179 -11.49 -2.08 -1.09
CA VAL A 179 -11.66 -3.02 -2.20
C VAL A 179 -11.04 -2.44 -3.45
N THR A 180 -10.19 -3.22 -4.10
CA THR A 180 -9.53 -2.85 -5.35
C THR A 180 -9.61 -4.00 -6.37
N PRO A 181 -9.83 -3.70 -7.66
CA PRO A 181 -9.71 -4.71 -8.70
C PRO A 181 -8.25 -5.08 -8.93
N ILE A 182 -8.02 -6.27 -9.46
CA ILE A 182 -6.73 -6.62 -10.05
C ILE A 182 -6.59 -5.82 -11.37
N ARG A 183 -5.50 -5.08 -11.53
CA ARG A 183 -5.34 -4.03 -12.56
C ARG A 183 -5.08 -4.55 -13.96
N ILE A 184 -4.51 -5.76 -14.06
CA ILE A 184 -4.15 -6.39 -15.35
C ILE A 184 -4.67 -7.83 -15.42
N PRO A 185 -4.85 -8.41 -16.62
CA PRO A 185 -5.22 -9.82 -16.76
C PRO A 185 -4.13 -10.76 -16.24
N GLU A 186 -4.50 -11.94 -15.73
CA GLU A 186 -3.54 -12.94 -15.22
C GLU A 186 -2.49 -13.37 -16.26
N SER A 187 -2.82 -13.30 -17.56
CA SER A 187 -1.91 -13.61 -18.66
C SER A 187 -0.78 -12.59 -18.83
N GLU A 188 -0.97 -11.37 -18.35
CA GLU A 188 0.00 -10.26 -18.40
C GLU A 188 0.65 -10.01 -17.02
N GLY A 189 0.23 -10.77 -16.01
CA GLY A 189 0.65 -10.65 -14.64
C GLY A 189 2.05 -11.18 -14.32
N HIS A 190 2.51 -10.91 -13.10
CA HIS A 190 3.86 -11.22 -12.62
C HIS A 190 4.01 -12.62 -12.00
N GLY A 191 3.30 -13.60 -12.56
CA GLY A 191 3.50 -15.02 -12.29
C GLY A 191 2.57 -15.66 -11.25
N ALA A 192 1.85 -14.88 -10.45
CA ALA A 192 0.82 -15.42 -9.56
C ALA A 192 -0.39 -15.93 -10.34
N LYS A 193 -1.17 -16.80 -9.69
CA LYS A 193 -2.30 -17.51 -10.29
C LYS A 193 -3.51 -17.52 -9.38
N LEU A 194 -4.69 -17.24 -9.94
CA LEU A 194 -5.92 -17.30 -9.18
C LEU A 194 -6.11 -18.69 -8.57
N GLY A 195 -6.41 -18.74 -7.27
CA GLY A 195 -6.56 -19.99 -6.52
C GLY A 195 -5.27 -20.59 -5.96
N ALA A 196 -4.11 -19.95 -6.16
CA ALA A 196 -2.82 -20.38 -5.62
C ALA A 196 -2.21 -19.31 -4.70
N GLY A 197 -1.32 -19.72 -3.79
CA GLY A 197 -0.56 -18.80 -2.93
C GLY A 197 -1.45 -17.79 -2.20
N SER A 198 -1.09 -16.51 -2.33
CA SER A 198 -1.84 -15.39 -1.73
C SER A 198 -3.17 -15.10 -2.46
N PHE A 199 -3.36 -15.68 -3.65
CA PHE A 199 -4.52 -15.50 -4.52
C PHE A 199 -5.57 -16.61 -4.37
N ARG A 200 -5.48 -17.42 -3.32
CA ARG A 200 -6.57 -18.34 -2.95
C ARG A 200 -7.85 -17.54 -2.72
N ILE A 201 -8.93 -17.98 -3.35
CA ILE A 201 -10.25 -17.38 -3.16
C ILE A 201 -10.71 -17.76 -1.76
N GLN A 202 -10.99 -16.75 -0.95
CA GLN A 202 -11.53 -16.89 0.38
C GLN A 202 -13.02 -16.49 0.38
N PRO A 203 -13.83 -17.02 1.32
CA PRO A 203 -15.11 -16.40 1.59
C PRO A 203 -14.87 -14.94 2.01
N PRO A 204 -15.83 -14.04 1.76
CA PRO A 204 -15.77 -12.67 2.27
C PRO A 204 -15.43 -12.66 3.77
N PRO A 205 -14.47 -11.81 4.21
CA PRO A 205 -13.90 -11.89 5.56
C PRO A 205 -14.94 -11.62 6.64
N HIS A 206 -15.99 -10.88 6.30
CA HIS A 206 -17.22 -10.75 7.07
C HIS A 206 -18.40 -10.93 6.10
N ASP A 207 -19.63 -10.98 6.63
CA ASP A 207 -20.84 -10.93 5.78
C ASP A 207 -20.66 -9.79 4.75
N PRO A 208 -20.85 -10.00 3.44
CA PRO A 208 -20.83 -8.92 2.44
C PRO A 208 -21.80 -7.79 2.79
N GLY A 209 -22.83 -8.08 3.58
CA GLY A 209 -23.71 -7.15 4.27
C GLY A 209 -23.08 -6.34 5.41
N VAL A 210 -21.80 -6.55 5.75
CA VAL A 210 -21.09 -6.06 6.96
C VAL A 210 -19.67 -5.55 6.67
N VAL A 211 -18.86 -6.24 5.85
CA VAL A 211 -17.55 -5.72 5.36
C VAL A 211 -17.75 -4.41 4.61
N ALA A 212 -18.87 -4.36 3.91
CA ALA A 212 -19.37 -3.25 3.15
C ALA A 212 -20.81 -3.59 2.71
N PRO A 213 -21.81 -3.40 3.61
CA PRO A 213 -23.22 -3.66 3.31
C PRO A 213 -23.72 -3.07 1.99
N TYR A 214 -22.98 -2.09 1.47
CA TYR A 214 -23.27 -1.29 0.31
C TYR A 214 -22.38 -1.57 -0.89
N THR A 215 -21.16 -2.12 -0.73
CA THR A 215 -20.45 -2.66 -1.90
C THR A 215 -21.12 -3.95 -2.33
N SER A 216 -21.55 -4.84 -1.44
CA SER A 216 -22.32 -6.03 -1.86
C SER A 216 -23.60 -5.66 -2.66
N ARG A 217 -24.32 -4.61 -2.25
CA ARG A 217 -25.46 -4.04 -3.01
C ARG A 217 -25.05 -3.41 -4.35
N ALA A 218 -23.81 -2.98 -4.49
CA ALA A 218 -23.25 -2.36 -5.69
C ALA A 218 -22.54 -3.37 -6.61
N LEU A 219 -21.98 -4.44 -6.05
CA LEU A 219 -21.27 -5.53 -6.72
C LEU A 219 -22.23 -6.49 -7.45
N ASP A 220 -23.51 -6.49 -7.08
CA ASP A 220 -24.61 -7.12 -7.84
C ASP A 220 -25.11 -6.26 -9.01
N ALA A 221 -24.78 -4.97 -9.03
CA ALA A 221 -25.01 -4.10 -10.17
C ALA A 221 -23.77 -4.13 -11.07
N ASP A 222 -23.98 -4.03 -12.38
CA ASP A 222 -22.97 -4.06 -13.44
C ASP A 222 -21.99 -2.86 -13.34
N ILE A 223 -21.15 -2.84 -12.31
CA ILE A 223 -20.28 -1.72 -11.96
C ILE A 223 -18.86 -2.01 -12.43
N THR A 224 -18.35 -1.13 -13.28
CA THR A 224 -16.92 -0.92 -13.48
C THR A 224 -16.26 -0.70 -12.11
N LEU A 225 -15.55 -1.72 -11.62
CA LEU A 225 -14.81 -1.68 -10.36
C LEU A 225 -13.74 -0.58 -10.41
N GLN A 226 -14.02 0.56 -9.78
CA GLN A 226 -12.99 1.53 -9.39
C GLN A 226 -12.51 1.17 -7.97
N ALA A 227 -11.32 1.61 -7.55
CA ALA A 227 -10.90 1.46 -6.15
C ALA A 227 -11.80 2.31 -5.24
N TRP A 228 -12.28 1.75 -4.13
CA TRP A 228 -13.18 2.45 -3.21
C TRP A 228 -12.46 2.68 -1.89
N ALA A 229 -12.19 3.96 -1.60
CA ALA A 229 -11.65 4.38 -0.31
C ALA A 229 -12.73 4.28 0.78
N TRP A 230 -12.29 4.28 2.04
CA TRP A 230 -13.19 4.28 3.20
C TRP A 230 -14.22 5.42 3.12
N GLU A 231 -13.80 6.62 2.69
CA GLU A 231 -14.66 7.81 2.62
C GLU A 231 -15.80 7.63 1.62
N ASP A 232 -15.56 6.87 0.55
CA ASP A 232 -16.59 6.53 -0.42
C ASP A 232 -17.54 5.49 0.14
N MET A 233 -17.04 4.55 0.95
CA MET A 233 -17.89 3.61 1.69
C MET A 233 -18.74 4.30 2.77
N ALA A 234 -18.19 5.30 3.47
CA ALA A 234 -18.89 6.07 4.49
C ALA A 234 -20.07 6.86 3.92
N LYS A 235 -19.96 7.35 2.67
CA LYS A 235 -21.05 8.04 1.95
C LYS A 235 -22.21 7.11 1.58
N LEU A 236 -22.03 5.79 1.65
CA LEU A 236 -23.07 4.81 1.33
C LEU A 236 -23.92 4.40 2.53
N ALA A 237 -23.47 4.71 3.76
CA ALA A 237 -24.28 4.58 4.96
C ALA A 237 -25.49 5.52 4.86
N ARG A 238 -26.70 4.98 5.01
CA ARG A 238 -27.95 5.73 4.87
C ARG A 238 -28.46 6.25 6.21
N PHE A 239 -28.01 5.64 7.31
CA PHE A 239 -28.41 5.95 8.68
C PHE A 239 -27.20 6.08 9.60
N ASP A 240 -27.35 6.82 10.71
CA ASP A 240 -26.27 7.06 11.67
C ASP A 240 -25.80 5.75 12.34
N GLU A 241 -26.71 4.81 12.61
CA GLU A 241 -26.42 3.50 13.22
C GLU A 241 -25.47 2.66 12.35
N GLU A 242 -25.68 2.68 11.03
CA GLU A 242 -24.81 1.99 10.06
C GLU A 242 -23.40 2.59 10.05
N ARG A 243 -23.29 3.91 10.26
CA ARG A 243 -22.01 4.60 10.35
C ARG A 243 -21.27 4.27 11.64
N GLU A 244 -21.98 4.20 12.77
CA GLU A 244 -21.40 3.82 14.06
C GLU A 244 -20.86 2.38 14.05
N GLU A 245 -21.58 1.44 13.44
CA GLU A 245 -21.12 0.06 13.28
C GLU A 245 -19.84 -0.05 12.43
N LEU A 246 -19.79 0.66 11.30
CA LEU A 246 -18.59 0.70 10.45
C LEU A 246 -17.37 1.28 11.17
N LEU A 247 -17.56 2.35 11.95
CA LEU A 247 -16.48 2.94 12.75
C LEU A 247 -15.97 1.96 13.81
N ALA A 248 -16.86 1.24 14.49
CA ALA A 248 -16.49 0.24 15.49
C ALA A 248 -15.69 -0.92 14.87
N LEU A 249 -16.06 -1.37 13.68
CA LEU A 249 -15.32 -2.42 12.95
C LEU A 249 -13.93 -1.93 12.53
N GLN A 250 -13.80 -0.69 12.06
CA GLN A 250 -12.49 -0.12 11.72
C GLN A 250 -11.60 0.04 12.95
N GLU A 251 -12.14 0.52 14.06
CA GLU A 251 -11.41 0.63 15.32
C GLU A 251 -10.91 -0.75 15.78
N GLN A 252 -11.76 -1.77 15.71
CA GLN A 252 -11.38 -3.14 16.05
C GLN A 252 -10.31 -3.69 15.09
N ALA A 253 -10.42 -3.43 13.79
CA ALA A 253 -9.42 -3.86 12.80
C ALA A 253 -8.04 -3.25 13.07
N VAL A 254 -7.99 -2.00 13.56
CA VAL A 254 -6.74 -1.36 13.99
C VAL A 254 -6.16 -2.06 15.22
N ILE A 255 -6.99 -2.30 16.24
CA ILE A 255 -6.57 -2.99 17.47
C ILE A 255 -6.02 -4.39 17.14
N ASP A 256 -6.77 -5.18 16.38
CA ASP A 256 -6.40 -6.55 16.01
C ASP A 256 -5.09 -6.59 15.23
N SER A 257 -4.90 -5.66 14.28
CA SER A 257 -3.68 -5.58 13.47
C SER A 257 -2.45 -5.23 14.33
N VAL A 258 -2.60 -4.28 15.25
CA VAL A 258 -1.52 -3.87 16.16
C VAL A 258 -1.16 -5.01 17.12
N GLU A 259 -2.15 -5.69 17.69
CA GLU A 259 -1.91 -6.84 18.59
C GLU A 259 -1.29 -8.02 17.84
N TYR A 260 -1.67 -8.28 16.59
CA TYR A 260 -1.02 -9.28 15.75
C TYR A 260 0.47 -8.99 15.58
N VAL A 261 0.84 -7.77 15.17
CA VAL A 261 2.26 -7.39 14.97
C VAL A 261 3.06 -7.46 16.27
N LYS A 262 2.49 -7.02 17.41
CA LYS A 262 3.14 -7.17 18.72
C LYS A 262 3.38 -8.64 19.10
N GLY A 263 2.57 -9.55 18.58
CA GLY A 263 2.70 -11.00 18.78
C GLY A 263 3.74 -11.67 17.89
N LEU A 264 4.22 -10.99 16.83
CA LEU A 264 5.29 -11.51 15.97
C LEU A 264 6.61 -11.50 16.74
N ASN A 265 7.20 -12.69 16.93
CA ASN A 265 8.53 -12.83 17.52
C ASN A 265 9.53 -13.17 16.40
N VAL A 266 10.59 -12.36 16.27
CA VAL A 266 11.77 -12.63 15.45
C VAL A 266 13.01 -12.52 16.33
#